data_AF-A0A563CXU6-F1
#
_entry.id   AF-A0A563CXU6-F1
#
_cell.length_a   1.000
_cell.length_b   1.000
_cell.length_c   1.000
_cell.angle_alpha   90.00
_cell.angle_beta   90.00
_cell.angle_gamma   90.00
#
_symmetry.space_group_name_H-M   'P 1'
#
loop_
_entity.id
_entity.type
_entity.pdbx_description
1 polymer ?
#
loop_
_entity_poly.entity_id
_entity_poly.type
_entity_poly.pdbx_seq_one_letter_code
_entity_poly.pdbx_strand_id
1 'polypeptide(L)'
;MAIERIVDTSAHDDDGAEQQIEVTLRPQTFDEYVGQERLKRNLRLAIEAAKKRGEPIDHVLLYGPPGLGKTTMAGVIAHEMGAGLRVTSGPAIEKAGDLASILTNLADGDILFIDEIHRLG
;
A
#
# COMPACT_ATOMS: atom_id res chain seq x y z
N MET A 1 -2.96 -3.69 41.64
CA MET A 1 -1.76 -4.30 41.02
C MET A 1 -1.75 -3.90 39.56
N ALA A 2 -0.80 -3.07 39.16
CA ALA A 2 -0.67 -2.65 37.76
C ALA A 2 -0.09 -3.82 36.97
N ILE A 3 -0.73 -4.15 35.86
CA ILE A 3 -0.21 -5.14 34.91
C ILE A 3 0.98 -4.45 34.24
N GLU A 4 2.18 -4.85 34.61
CA GLU A 4 3.42 -4.39 33.98
C GLU A 4 3.36 -4.82 32.51
N ARG A 5 3.24 -3.85 31.59
CA ARG A 5 3.33 -4.14 30.15
C ARG A 5 4.78 -4.54 29.88
N ILE A 6 5.00 -5.84 29.75
CA ILE A 6 6.23 -6.41 29.22
C ILE A 6 6.23 -6.11 27.72
N VAL A 7 6.85 -5.01 27.32
CA VAL A 7 7.26 -4.80 25.93
C VAL A 7 8.76 -4.87 25.94
N ASP A 8 9.27 -6.02 25.50
CA ASP A 8 10.70 -6.19 25.25
C ASP A 8 11.01 -5.53 23.90
N THR A 9 12.03 -4.67 23.87
CA THR A 9 12.49 -3.97 22.66
C THR A 9 13.87 -4.45 22.23
N SER A 10 14.35 -5.56 22.80
CA SER A 10 15.60 -6.17 22.35
C SER A 10 15.37 -6.89 21.03
N ALA A 11 16.25 -6.63 20.06
CA ALA A 11 16.20 -7.32 18.78
C ALA A 11 16.40 -8.82 19.01
N HIS A 12 15.49 -9.63 18.50
CA HIS A 12 15.56 -11.09 18.59
C HIS A 12 15.85 -11.69 17.21
N ASP A 13 16.53 -12.83 17.19
CA ASP A 13 16.83 -13.54 15.93
C ASP A 13 15.55 -13.91 15.14
N ASP A 14 14.39 -13.95 15.81
CA ASP A 14 13.07 -14.19 15.21
C ASP A 14 12.41 -12.95 14.57
N ASP A 15 12.92 -11.72 14.76
CA ASP A 15 12.30 -10.49 14.23
C ASP A 15 12.15 -10.52 12.69
N GLY A 16 13.11 -11.15 12.01
CA GLY A 16 13.05 -11.34 10.56
C GLY A 16 11.97 -12.33 10.12
N ALA A 17 11.69 -13.35 10.93
CA ALA A 17 10.61 -14.30 10.69
C ALA A 17 9.25 -13.67 11.00
N GLU A 18 9.14 -12.87 12.07
CA GLU A 18 7.92 -12.14 12.41
C GLU A 18 7.52 -11.12 11.33
N GLN A 19 8.48 -10.37 10.77
CA GLN A 19 8.22 -9.44 9.65
C GLN A 19 7.73 -10.18 8.39
N GLN A 20 8.28 -11.35 8.08
CA GLN A 20 7.79 -12.17 6.96
C GLN A 20 6.38 -12.69 7.21
N ILE A 21 6.08 -13.10 8.44
CA ILE A 21 4.74 -13.54 8.86
C ILE A 21 3.74 -12.39 8.74
N GLU A 22 4.08 -11.19 9.21
CA GLU A 22 3.23 -10.00 9.05
C GLU A 22 2.91 -9.69 7.59
N VAL A 23 3.87 -9.85 6.68
CA VAL A 23 3.65 -9.65 5.24
C VAL A 23 2.68 -10.69 4.69
N THR A 24 2.81 -11.96 5.09
CA THR A 24 1.87 -13.03 4.67
C THR A 24 0.45 -12.88 5.24
N LEU A 25 0.29 -12.17 6.36
CA LEU A 25 -1.03 -11.94 6.97
C LEU A 25 -1.83 -10.82 6.28
N ARG A 26 -1.18 -10.00 5.43
CA ARG A 26 -1.87 -8.93 4.71
C ARG A 26 -2.72 -9.49 3.57
N PRO A 27 -4.01 -9.12 3.49
CA PRO A 27 -4.85 -9.44 2.34
C PRO A 27 -4.19 -9.09 1.01
N GLN A 28 -4.21 -10.03 0.06
CA GLN A 28 -3.72 -9.89 -1.30
C GLN A 28 -4.84 -9.56 -2.28
N THR A 29 -6.07 -10.00 -1.98
CA THR A 29 -7.25 -9.82 -2.84
C THR A 29 -8.35 -9.02 -2.15
N PHE A 30 -9.32 -8.51 -2.92
CA PHE A 30 -10.47 -7.84 -2.31
C PHE A 30 -11.35 -8.77 -1.45
N ASP A 31 -11.29 -10.07 -1.70
CA ASP A 31 -12.10 -11.06 -0.98
C ASP A 31 -11.50 -11.39 0.39
N GLU A 32 -10.17 -11.33 0.51
CA GLU A 32 -9.45 -11.41 1.79
C GLU A 32 -9.54 -10.11 2.60
N TYR A 33 -9.79 -8.97 1.94
CA TYR A 33 -9.87 -7.68 2.62
C TYR A 33 -11.20 -7.54 3.39
N VAL A 34 -11.14 -7.67 4.72
CA VAL A 34 -12.32 -7.59 5.59
C VAL A 34 -12.84 -6.16 5.72
N GLY A 35 -14.15 -5.98 5.48
CA GLY A 35 -14.83 -4.69 5.60
C GLY A 35 -14.59 -3.74 4.42
N GLN A 36 -14.81 -2.44 4.63
CA GLN A 36 -14.66 -1.40 3.60
C GLN A 36 -15.50 -1.65 2.32
N GLU A 37 -16.67 -2.27 2.43
CA GLU A 37 -17.47 -2.75 1.29
C GLU A 37 -17.76 -1.69 0.22
N ARG A 38 -18.02 -0.44 0.62
CA ARG A 38 -18.23 0.66 -0.33
C ARG A 38 -16.97 0.99 -1.12
N LEU A 39 -15.81 1.05 -0.46
CA LEU A 39 -14.52 1.30 -1.11
C LEU A 39 -14.17 0.17 -2.07
N LYS A 40 -14.29 -1.10 -1.62
CA LYS A 40 -14.03 -2.28 -2.46
C LYS A 40 -14.90 -2.29 -3.71
N ARG A 41 -16.20 -2.00 -3.61
CA ARG A 41 -17.10 -1.91 -4.78
C ARG A 41 -16.67 -0.84 -5.78
N ASN A 42 -16.32 0.35 -5.30
CA ASN A 42 -15.89 1.45 -6.17
C ASN A 42 -14.57 1.13 -6.88
N LEU A 43 -13.60 0.58 -6.16
CA LEU A 43 -12.31 0.17 -6.74
C LEU A 43 -12.46 -0.96 -7.74
N ARG A 44 -13.26 -1.99 -7.44
CA ARG A 44 -13.57 -3.06 -8.41
C ARG A 44 -14.16 -2.48 -9.69
N LEU A 45 -15.11 -1.55 -9.61
CA LEU A 45 -15.69 -0.91 -10.79
C LEU A 45 -14.63 -0.15 -11.62
N ALA A 46 -13.77 0.62 -10.97
CA ALA A 46 -12.71 1.38 -11.62
C ALA A 46 -11.67 0.47 -12.30
N ILE A 47 -11.22 -0.58 -11.59
CA ILE A 47 -10.28 -1.59 -12.08
C ILE A 47 -10.86 -2.32 -13.28
N GLU A 48 -12.10 -2.81 -13.20
CA GLU A 48 -12.76 -3.51 -14.30
C GLU A 48 -12.90 -2.62 -15.55
N ALA A 49 -13.20 -1.33 -15.35
CA ALA A 49 -13.27 -0.38 -16.45
C ALA A 49 -11.91 -0.14 -17.10
N ALA A 50 -10.84 0.02 -16.31
CA ALA A 50 -9.46 0.20 -16.80
C ALA A 50 -8.98 -1.03 -17.56
N LYS A 51 -9.18 -2.24 -17.00
CA LYS A 51 -8.85 -3.51 -17.64
C LYS A 51 -9.54 -3.69 -18.98
N LYS A 52 -10.83 -3.34 -19.08
CA LYS A 52 -11.58 -3.42 -20.35
C LYS A 52 -11.01 -2.50 -21.44
N ARG A 53 -10.40 -1.38 -21.06
CA ARG A 53 -9.72 -0.46 -21.99
C ARG A 53 -8.27 -0.84 -22.28
N GLY A 54 -7.69 -1.75 -21.49
CA GLY A 54 -6.26 -2.08 -21.59
C GLY A 54 -5.36 -0.95 -21.11
N GLU A 55 -5.84 -0.16 -20.14
CA GLU A 55 -5.16 1.02 -19.61
C GLU A 55 -4.86 0.84 -18.11
N PRO A 56 -3.86 1.57 -17.55
CA PRO A 56 -3.69 1.67 -16.11
C PRO A 56 -4.95 2.23 -15.42
N ILE A 57 -5.12 1.91 -14.14
CA ILE A 57 -6.16 2.54 -13.32
C ILE A 57 -5.83 4.03 -13.12
N ASP A 58 -6.87 4.87 -13.11
CA ASP A 58 -6.73 6.27 -12.72
C ASP A 58 -6.15 6.42 -11.31
N HIS A 59 -5.56 7.58 -11.03
CA HIS A 59 -4.95 7.87 -9.73
C HIS A 59 -5.98 7.81 -8.58
N VAL A 60 -5.60 7.14 -7.49
CA VAL A 60 -6.45 6.92 -6.32
C VAL A 60 -5.87 7.62 -5.09
N LEU A 61 -6.71 8.38 -4.38
CA LEU A 61 -6.37 8.92 -3.05
C LEU A 61 -7.05 8.07 -1.97
N LEU A 62 -6.23 7.39 -1.16
CA LEU A 62 -6.70 6.68 0.04
C LEU A 62 -6.53 7.59 1.26
N TYR A 63 -7.64 8.01 1.86
CA TYR A 63 -7.64 8.88 3.03
C TYR A 63 -8.32 8.19 4.23
N GLY A 64 -7.72 8.36 5.41
CA GLY A 64 -8.28 7.91 6.68
C GLY A 64 -7.21 7.76 7.76
N PRO A 65 -7.64 7.55 9.03
CA PRO A 65 -6.76 7.29 10.17
C PRO A 65 -5.68 6.21 9.91
N PRO A 66 -4.55 6.25 10.64
CA PRO A 66 -3.55 5.17 10.60
C PRO A 66 -4.17 3.83 11.01
N GLY A 67 -3.65 2.73 10.48
CA GLY A 67 -4.11 1.37 10.81
C GLY A 67 -5.34 0.87 10.05
N LEU A 68 -5.95 1.66 9.16
CA LEU A 68 -7.14 1.23 8.39
C LEU A 68 -6.82 0.42 7.11
N GLY A 69 -5.57 0.01 6.93
CA GLY A 69 -5.14 -0.83 5.80
C GLY A 69 -4.96 -0.10 4.46
N LYS A 70 -4.65 1.20 4.46
CA LYS A 70 -4.36 1.96 3.23
C LYS A 70 -3.23 1.34 2.41
N THR A 71 -2.11 1.02 3.06
CA THR A 71 -0.95 0.36 2.43
C THR A 71 -1.32 -1.04 1.92
N THR A 72 -2.10 -1.79 2.70
CA THR A 72 -2.65 -3.10 2.26
C THR A 72 -3.52 -2.95 1.02
N MET A 73 -4.42 -1.97 1.00
CA MET A 73 -5.31 -1.70 -0.14
C MET A 73 -4.52 -1.35 -1.41
N ALA A 74 -3.41 -0.62 -1.30
CA ALA A 74 -2.53 -0.36 -2.44
C ALA A 74 -1.95 -1.67 -3.03
N GLY A 75 -1.56 -2.61 -2.15
CA GLY A 75 -1.17 -3.97 -2.54
C GLY A 75 -2.28 -4.72 -3.26
N VAL A 76 -3.50 -4.69 -2.72
CA VAL A 76 -4.66 -5.32 -3.37
C VAL A 76 -4.93 -4.71 -4.75
N ILE A 77 -4.86 -3.38 -4.90
CA ILE A 77 -5.07 -2.74 -6.21
C ILE A 77 -3.99 -3.20 -7.21
N ALA A 78 -2.73 -3.30 -6.79
CA ALA A 78 -1.64 -3.75 -7.67
C ALA A 78 -1.84 -5.22 -8.10
N HIS A 79 -2.18 -6.09 -7.15
CA HIS A 79 -2.50 -7.49 -7.43
C HIS A 79 -3.66 -7.61 -8.42
N GLU A 80 -4.75 -6.88 -8.17
CA GLU A 80 -5.93 -6.90 -9.04
C GLU A 80 -5.63 -6.34 -10.43
N MET A 81 -4.78 -5.32 -10.56
CA MET A 81 -4.32 -4.80 -11.85
C MET A 81 -3.29 -5.70 -12.55
N GLY A 82 -2.72 -6.70 -11.86
CA GLY A 82 -1.61 -7.49 -12.38
C GLY A 82 -0.34 -6.65 -12.59
N ALA A 83 -0.16 -5.60 -11.80
CA ALA A 83 0.90 -4.60 -11.94
C ALA A 83 1.93 -4.67 -10.80
N GLY A 84 3.15 -4.18 -11.04
CA GLY A 84 4.15 -4.03 -9.99
C GLY A 84 3.73 -2.95 -8.98
N LEU A 85 4.16 -3.10 -7.73
CA LEU A 85 3.96 -2.10 -6.67
C LEU A 85 5.30 -1.50 -6.26
N ARG A 86 5.44 -0.19 -6.44
CA ARG A 86 6.54 0.61 -5.89
C ARG A 86 6.03 1.41 -4.71
N VAL A 87 6.64 1.22 -3.54
CA VAL A 87 6.26 1.93 -2.29
C VAL A 87 7.31 2.99 -1.97
N THR A 88 6.84 4.18 -1.58
CA THR A 88 7.62 5.26 -0.99
C THR A 88 6.75 6.03 0.02
N SER A 89 7.29 7.06 0.64
CA SER A 89 6.53 7.96 1.51
C SER A 89 6.81 9.42 1.16
N GLY A 90 5.84 10.31 1.46
CA GLY A 90 5.99 11.74 1.28
C GLY A 90 7.28 12.28 1.92
N PRO A 91 7.58 11.95 3.20
CA PRO A 91 8.81 12.38 3.86
C PRO A 91 10.11 11.86 3.25
N ALA A 92 10.07 10.74 2.51
CA ALA A 92 11.25 10.20 1.83
C ALA A 92 11.57 10.93 0.51
N ILE A 93 10.67 11.81 0.05
CA ILE A 93 10.84 12.63 -1.14
C ILE A 93 11.14 14.06 -0.67
N GLU A 94 12.42 14.44 -0.70
CA GLU A 94 12.87 15.75 -0.21
C GLU A 94 12.91 16.79 -1.33
N LYS A 95 13.21 16.34 -2.55
CA LYS A 95 13.41 17.21 -3.72
C LYS A 95 12.68 16.65 -4.93
N ALA A 96 12.34 17.53 -5.86
CA ALA A 96 11.69 17.14 -7.12
C ALA A 96 12.48 16.06 -7.91
N GLY A 97 13.81 16.03 -7.75
CA GLY A 97 14.67 15.01 -8.36
C GLY A 97 14.42 13.59 -7.85
N ASP A 98 14.01 13.42 -6.59
CA ASP A 98 13.76 12.10 -6.00
C ASP A 98 12.50 11.48 -6.61
N LEU A 99 11.44 12.27 -6.73
CA LEU A 99 10.22 11.85 -7.42
C LEU A 99 10.49 11.58 -8.90
N ALA A 100 11.24 12.46 -9.57
CA ALA A 100 11.61 12.25 -10.98
C ALA A 100 12.36 10.92 -11.17
N SER A 101 13.31 10.61 -10.29
CA SER A 101 14.04 9.34 -10.33
C SER A 101 13.13 8.13 -10.16
N ILE A 102 12.17 8.18 -9.22
CA ILE A 102 11.18 7.11 -9.04
C ILE A 102 10.36 6.93 -10.31
N LEU A 103 9.82 8.02 -10.87
CA LEU A 103 8.98 7.99 -12.07
C LEU A 103 9.72 7.44 -13.30
N THR A 104 11.01 7.78 -13.46
CA THR A 104 11.81 7.26 -14.60
C THR A 104 12.09 5.76 -14.53
N ASN A 105 11.94 5.14 -13.36
CA ASN A 105 12.20 3.72 -13.15
C ASN A 105 10.92 2.85 -13.08
N LEU A 106 9.73 3.46 -13.22
CA LEU A 106 8.48 2.70 -13.24
C LEU A 106 8.26 2.06 -14.60
N ALA A 107 7.81 0.80 -14.60
CA ALA A 107 7.29 0.19 -15.81
C ALA A 107 5.89 0.75 -16.14
N ASP A 108 5.49 0.64 -17.40
CA ASP A 108 4.14 1.03 -17.80
C ASP A 108 3.09 0.21 -17.03
N GLY A 109 2.12 0.89 -16.44
CA GLY A 109 1.07 0.29 -15.60
C GLY A 109 1.45 0.01 -14.15
N ASP A 110 2.72 0.16 -13.73
CA ASP A 110 3.11 0.00 -12.33
C ASP A 110 2.38 0.99 -11.41
N ILE A 111 2.09 0.52 -10.20
CA ILE A 111 1.47 1.34 -9.16
C ILE A 111 2.56 1.95 -8.27
N LEU A 112 2.61 3.28 -8.26
CA LEU A 112 3.37 4.05 -7.27
C LEU A 112 2.49 4.40 -6.08
N PHE A 113 2.77 3.79 -4.93
CA PHE A 113 2.14 4.13 -3.66
C PHE A 113 3.03 5.09 -2.86
N ILE A 114 2.51 6.27 -2.54
CA ILE A 114 3.16 7.29 -1.70
C ILE A 114 2.38 7.39 -0.39
N ASP A 115 2.90 6.77 0.68
CA ASP A 115 2.30 6.93 1.99
C ASP A 115 2.53 8.34 2.53
N GLU A 116 1.61 8.85 3.34
CA GLU A 116 1.69 10.21 3.88
C GLU A 116 1.97 11.29 2.82
N ILE A 117 1.35 11.16 1.63
CA ILE A 117 1.55 12.08 0.49
C ILE A 117 1.36 13.56 0.83
N HIS A 118 0.56 13.87 1.86
CA HIS A 118 0.36 15.22 2.38
C HIS A 118 1.61 15.84 3.01
N ARG A 119 2.68 15.06 3.22
CA ARG A 119 3.99 15.49 3.71
C ARG A 119 5.01 15.71 2.59
N LEU A 120 4.59 15.63 1.31
CA LEU A 120 5.41 16.09 0.19
C LEU A 120 5.64 17.59 0.32
N GLY A 121 6.91 17.99 0.21
CA GLY A 121 7.38 19.39 0.31
C GLY A 121 7.14 20.21 -0.96
#